data_AF-A0A954XNF5-F1
#
_entry.id   AF-A0A954XNF5-F1
#
_cell.length_a   1.000
_cell.length_b   1.000
_cell.length_c   1.000
_cell.angle_alpha   90.00
_cell.angle_beta   90.00
_cell.angle_gamma   90.00
#
_symmetry.space_group_name_H-M   'P 1'
#
loop_
_entity.id
_entity.type
_entity.pdbx_description
1 polymer ?
#
loop_
_entity_poly.entity_id
_entity_poly.type
_entity_poly.pdbx_seq_one_letter_code
_entity_poly.pdbx_strand_id
1 'polypeptide(L)'
;MNERNTLAAGFWTRATAVLTDLLLIAVVVSFVASLASKWGQYIPIEMTVIVCYAVYTTIAIAWKGQTLGGWMCGQVVSRNDGGRLSIMQAACRSILTALFLLLLGLPFLVVAAKPTKRGWQDVLTSSSVHRLPGCKRATAWTTLFWLGLLAWISLDAIAGSRFYLTYRAWNADAVASAESRVAHEHTPIEATSLTGEQKAELAKWLASHAQDPAAYTIDIAARHQITLLGETHGKKQYLTLLNYLIPELYQRAQVRTIALECCRADQNDDLARLMRGETFDQELAKQIGREAVWNSWAWQGYWDVLKTAWQVNQRTTVAKEKLHVVGIAPSVDLPSLALVKYGPCTEKLRLFRLLSRLEAFSHLAFHDAFYASCVERAAFEEGRRTVVWVGAAHVHLPCSNQRNQDGRVVSVSHRMGAMLFGRYPDQVAQIVLHQKFSLGEIADVIEEAAPSQFSTGFAFPIADSPFAHLRDGGSSVYFGRIPNLRFSDLVSSYLFLVPEHELETCDWMEDFVTPHMFGRNKPFYEMLFGQKLQSYHDANQDMSAGLMSM
;
A
#
# COMPACT_ATOMS: atom_id res chain seq x y z
N MET A 1 28.24 -16.90 52.37
CA MET A 1 27.12 -17.22 51.46
C MET A 1 27.65 -18.30 50.52
N ASN A 2 27.22 -19.55 50.69
CA ASN A 2 27.79 -20.72 50.00
C ASN A 2 27.87 -20.52 48.48
N GLU A 3 29.00 -20.92 47.89
CA GLU A 3 29.22 -21.13 46.46
C GLU A 3 28.18 -22.11 45.91
N ARG A 4 26.96 -21.62 45.67
CA ARG A 4 26.00 -22.35 44.85
C ARG A 4 26.51 -22.26 43.43
N ASN A 5 26.69 -23.41 42.77
CA ASN A 5 26.95 -23.58 41.35
C ASN A 5 25.94 -22.74 40.51
N THR A 6 26.21 -21.45 40.31
CA THR A 6 25.38 -20.55 39.51
C THR A 6 25.81 -20.63 38.06
N LEU A 7 25.10 -21.47 37.29
CA LEU A 7 25.35 -21.60 35.85
C LEU A 7 25.11 -20.26 35.14
N ALA A 8 26.03 -19.87 34.26
CA ALA A 8 25.87 -18.68 33.44
C ALA A 8 24.64 -18.82 32.53
N ALA A 9 23.85 -17.75 32.39
CA ALA A 9 22.66 -17.75 31.56
C ALA A 9 23.05 -17.76 30.06
N GLY A 10 22.56 -18.76 29.33
CA GLY A 10 22.82 -18.90 27.90
C GLY A 10 22.09 -17.85 27.04
N PHE A 11 22.47 -17.80 25.77
CA PHE A 11 21.90 -16.87 24.78
C PHE A 11 20.37 -16.94 24.72
N TRP A 12 19.80 -18.13 24.46
CA TRP A 12 18.36 -18.30 24.27
C TRP A 12 17.53 -17.84 25.45
N THR A 13 17.96 -18.18 26.67
CA THR A 13 17.28 -17.74 27.87
C THR A 13 17.31 -16.22 28.00
N ARG A 14 18.45 -15.59 27.73
CA ARG A 14 18.61 -14.13 27.82
C ARG A 14 17.80 -13.41 26.74
N ALA A 15 17.79 -13.95 25.52
CA ALA A 15 16.98 -13.45 24.41
C ALA A 15 15.49 -13.51 24.77
N THR A 16 15.00 -14.64 25.29
CA THR A 16 13.60 -14.75 25.76
C THR A 16 13.28 -13.73 26.85
N ALA A 17 14.17 -13.53 27.82
CA ALA A 17 13.94 -12.53 28.87
C ALA A 17 13.79 -11.12 28.30
N VAL A 18 14.72 -10.70 27.44
CA VAL A 18 14.70 -9.39 26.78
C VAL A 18 13.46 -9.21 25.91
N LEU A 19 13.12 -10.20 25.08
CA LEU A 19 11.93 -10.15 24.22
C LEU A 19 10.62 -10.13 25.02
N THR A 20 10.57 -10.84 26.15
CA THR A 20 9.41 -10.82 27.05
C THR A 20 9.23 -9.42 27.65
N ASP A 21 10.30 -8.81 28.15
CA ASP A 21 10.26 -7.43 28.69
C ASP A 21 9.90 -6.40 27.60
N LEU A 22 10.46 -6.54 26.38
CA LEU A 22 10.13 -5.66 25.26
C LEU A 22 8.66 -5.78 24.85
N LEU A 23 8.12 -7.00 24.76
CA LEU A 23 6.72 -7.22 24.43
C LEU A 23 5.80 -6.56 25.46
N LEU A 24 6.09 -6.74 26.75
CA LEU A 24 5.31 -6.13 27.83
C LEU A 24 5.29 -4.59 27.71
N ILE A 25 6.46 -3.99 27.49
CA ILE A 25 6.59 -2.54 27.34
C ILE A 25 5.91 -2.06 26.07
N ALA A 26 6.06 -2.78 24.96
CA ALA A 26 5.40 -2.45 23.69
C ALA A 26 3.87 -2.45 23.83
N VAL A 27 3.29 -3.41 24.56
CA VAL A 27 1.85 -3.44 24.84
C VAL A 27 1.42 -2.21 25.65
N VAL A 28 2.14 -1.89 26.73
CA VAL A 28 1.81 -0.73 27.58
C VAL A 28 1.95 0.59 26.82
N VAL A 29 3.06 0.79 26.11
CA VAL A 29 3.30 2.00 25.31
C VAL A 29 2.28 2.12 24.19
N SER A 30 1.95 1.03 23.49
CA SER A 30 0.94 1.06 22.42
C SER A 30 -0.45 1.38 22.98
N PHE A 31 -0.80 0.87 24.16
CA PHE A 31 -2.05 1.23 24.84
C PHE A 31 -2.10 2.71 25.19
N VAL A 32 -1.05 3.26 25.81
CA VAL A 32 -0.94 4.69 26.14
C VAL A 32 -0.99 5.55 24.88
N ALA A 33 -0.27 5.17 23.82
CA ALA A 33 -0.28 5.87 22.53
C ALA A 33 -1.66 5.82 21.87
N SER A 34 -2.36 4.69 21.93
CA SER A 34 -3.73 4.56 21.43
C SER A 34 -4.69 5.48 22.19
N LEU A 35 -4.60 5.55 23.52
CA LEU A 35 -5.39 6.50 24.31
C LEU A 35 -5.04 7.95 23.95
N ALA A 36 -3.75 8.30 23.96
CA ALA A 36 -3.26 9.63 23.61
C ALA A 36 -3.76 10.07 22.22
N SER A 37 -3.76 9.15 21.25
CA SER A 37 -4.20 9.44 19.90
C SER A 37 -5.66 9.85 19.82
N LYS A 38 -6.54 9.32 20.68
CA LYS A 38 -7.96 9.75 20.75
C LYS A 38 -8.13 11.25 21.04
N TRP A 39 -7.13 11.89 21.63
CA TRP A 39 -7.08 13.33 21.88
C TRP A 39 -6.13 14.09 20.93
N GLY A 40 -5.78 13.51 19.79
CA GLY A 40 -4.90 14.14 18.81
C GLY A 40 -3.43 14.16 19.21
N GLN A 41 -3.03 13.46 20.27
CA GLN A 41 -1.64 13.46 20.74
C GLN A 41 -0.83 12.36 20.07
N TYR A 42 0.31 12.76 19.49
CA TYR A 42 1.23 11.84 18.84
C TYR A 42 2.30 11.33 19.81
N ILE A 43 2.46 9.99 19.86
CA ILE A 43 3.53 9.33 20.60
C ILE A 43 4.32 8.43 19.62
N PRO A 44 5.64 8.66 19.44
CA PRO A 44 6.47 7.80 18.59
C PRO A 44 6.75 6.46 19.28
N ILE A 45 5.82 5.50 19.12
CA ILE A 45 5.77 4.22 19.86
C ILE A 45 7.14 3.53 19.94
N GLU A 46 7.86 3.35 18.84
CA GLU A 46 9.14 2.62 18.81
C GLU A 46 10.21 3.29 19.66
N MET A 47 10.36 4.61 19.51
CA MET A 47 11.31 5.38 20.31
C MET A 47 10.92 5.34 21.78
N THR A 48 9.64 5.49 22.08
CA THR A 48 9.12 5.40 23.45
C THR A 48 9.36 4.02 24.05
N VAL A 49 9.16 2.93 23.31
CA VAL A 49 9.45 1.56 23.76
C VAL A 49 10.92 1.39 24.12
N ILE A 50 11.84 1.87 23.27
CA ILE A 50 13.28 1.77 23.52
C ILE A 50 13.68 2.54 24.78
N VAL A 51 13.19 3.77 24.93
CA VAL A 51 13.47 4.61 26.10
C VAL A 51 12.87 3.99 27.37
N CYS A 52 11.59 3.60 27.34
CA CYS A 52 10.92 2.95 28.46
C CYS A 52 11.62 1.64 28.84
N TYR A 53 12.07 0.85 27.86
CA TYR A 53 12.86 -0.36 28.11
C TYR A 53 14.16 -0.05 28.84
N ALA A 54 14.93 0.95 28.39
CA ALA A 54 16.18 1.32 29.05
C ALA A 54 15.95 1.79 30.50
N VAL A 55 14.91 2.60 30.74
CA VAL A 55 14.56 3.10 32.09
C VAL A 55 14.09 1.95 33.00
N TYR A 56 13.13 1.15 32.52
CA TYR A 56 12.57 0.02 33.27
C TYR A 56 13.67 -0.98 33.66
N THR A 57 14.50 -1.39 32.69
CA THR A 57 15.56 -2.38 32.95
C THR A 57 16.62 -1.84 33.90
N THR A 58 16.96 -0.54 33.82
CA THR A 58 17.87 0.11 34.77
C THR A 58 17.35 0.01 36.20
N ILE A 59 16.09 0.41 36.42
CA ILE A 59 15.47 0.41 37.76
C ILE A 59 15.37 -1.03 38.29
N ALA A 60 14.86 -1.95 37.48
CA ALA A 60 14.66 -3.34 37.88
C ALA A 60 15.98 -4.05 38.22
N ILE A 61 17.03 -3.85 37.41
CA ILE A 61 18.36 -4.42 37.63
C ILE A 61 19.04 -3.78 38.84
N ALA A 62 19.01 -2.45 38.99
CA ALA A 62 19.63 -1.80 40.14
C ALA A 62 18.96 -2.20 41.46
N TRP A 63 17.63 -2.37 41.47
CA TRP A 63 16.88 -2.68 42.68
C TRP A 63 16.94 -4.16 43.06
N LYS A 64 16.59 -5.05 42.12
CA LYS A 64 16.41 -6.50 42.39
C LYS A 64 17.41 -7.39 41.66
N GLY A 65 18.23 -6.83 40.76
CA GLY A 65 19.07 -7.61 39.85
C GLY A 65 18.27 -8.38 38.80
N GLN A 66 16.96 -8.15 38.68
CA GLN A 66 16.05 -8.93 37.84
C GLN A 66 14.97 -8.05 37.24
N THR A 67 14.72 -8.22 35.94
CA THR A 67 13.51 -7.75 35.27
C THR A 67 12.40 -8.80 35.38
N LEU A 68 11.17 -8.49 34.96
CA LEU A 68 10.07 -9.47 34.88
C LEU A 68 10.41 -10.61 33.92
N GLY A 69 10.89 -10.32 32.71
CA GLY A 69 11.35 -11.32 31.76
C GLY A 69 12.51 -12.15 32.32
N GLY A 70 13.44 -11.48 33.03
CA GLY A 70 14.53 -12.14 33.76
C GLY A 70 14.01 -13.09 34.82
N TRP A 71 13.04 -12.67 35.64
CA TRP A 71 12.40 -13.48 36.68
C TRP A 71 11.69 -14.70 36.08
N MET A 72 10.90 -14.52 35.02
CA MET A 72 10.24 -15.62 34.29
C MET A 72 11.25 -16.63 33.75
N CYS A 73 12.39 -16.15 33.25
CA CYS A 73 13.48 -16.97 32.73
C CYS A 73 14.48 -17.43 33.82
N GLY A 74 14.19 -17.18 35.10
CA GLY A 74 15.06 -17.55 36.22
C GLY A 74 16.46 -16.96 36.16
N GLN A 75 16.61 -15.72 35.70
CA GLN A 75 17.88 -15.01 35.54
C GLN A 75 18.08 -13.94 36.59
N VAL A 76 19.32 -13.77 37.03
CA VAL A 76 19.76 -12.65 37.86
C VAL A 76 21.00 -12.00 37.27
N VAL A 77 21.01 -10.67 37.26
CA VAL A 77 22.15 -9.84 36.88
C VAL A 77 22.87 -9.42 38.15
N SER A 78 24.16 -9.71 38.21
CA SER A 78 25.04 -9.33 39.32
C SER A 78 26.36 -8.79 38.80
N ARG A 79 27.07 -8.07 39.65
CA ARG A 79 28.45 -7.68 39.42
C ARG A 79 29.33 -8.93 39.48
N ASN A 80 30.53 -8.88 38.88
CA ASN A 80 31.44 -10.04 38.83
C ASN A 80 31.86 -10.58 40.21
N ASP A 81 31.75 -9.78 41.28
CA ASP A 81 31.99 -10.17 42.66
C ASP A 81 30.74 -10.74 43.37
N GLY A 82 29.63 -10.93 42.63
CA GLY A 82 28.35 -11.40 43.15
C GLY A 82 27.47 -10.31 43.77
N GLY A 83 27.95 -9.06 43.85
CA GLY A 83 27.19 -7.93 44.37
C GLY A 83 26.10 -7.41 43.42
N ARG A 84 25.24 -6.50 43.92
CA ARG A 84 24.28 -5.77 43.09
C ARG A 84 25.01 -4.73 42.23
N LEU A 85 24.46 -4.44 41.05
CA LEU A 85 24.94 -3.34 40.21
C LEU A 85 24.55 -2.01 40.85
N SER A 86 25.42 -1.00 40.74
CA SER A 86 25.02 0.38 41.02
C SER A 86 24.02 0.86 39.95
N ILE A 87 23.26 1.92 40.26
CA ILE A 87 22.33 2.53 39.30
C ILE A 87 23.06 2.95 38.02
N MET A 88 24.26 3.54 38.14
CA MET A 88 25.08 3.94 36.99
C MET A 88 25.47 2.73 36.12
N GLN A 89 25.90 1.63 36.74
CA GLN A 89 26.25 0.41 36.02
C GLN A 89 25.04 -0.21 35.32
N ALA A 90 23.89 -0.24 36.01
CA ALA A 90 22.63 -0.72 35.44
C ALA A 90 22.16 0.17 34.28
N ALA A 91 22.32 1.49 34.38
CA ALA A 91 21.98 2.44 33.31
C ALA A 91 22.83 2.22 32.07
N CYS A 92 24.16 2.20 32.22
CA CYS A 92 25.09 1.91 31.11
C CYS A 92 24.75 0.57 30.43
N ARG A 93 24.48 -0.46 31.22
CA ARG A 93 24.11 -1.79 30.71
C ARG A 93 22.83 -1.74 29.87
N SER A 94 21.81 -1.04 30.38
CA SER A 94 20.49 -0.96 29.76
C SER A 94 20.52 -0.14 28.48
N ILE A 95 21.27 0.98 28.46
CA ILE A 95 21.51 1.80 27.26
C ILE A 95 22.24 0.99 26.19
N LEU A 96 23.32 0.30 26.54
CA LEU A 96 24.04 -0.55 25.58
C LEU A 96 23.13 -1.66 25.02
N THR A 97 22.29 -2.25 25.87
CA THR A 97 21.30 -3.25 25.43
C THR A 97 20.30 -2.64 24.45
N ALA A 98 19.77 -1.45 24.73
CA ALA A 98 18.86 -0.72 23.85
C ALA A 98 19.51 -0.36 22.50
N LEU A 99 20.76 0.09 22.51
CA LEU A 99 21.53 0.35 21.28
C LEU A 99 21.74 -0.94 20.46
N PHE A 100 21.98 -2.07 21.11
CA PHE A 100 22.12 -3.34 20.40
C PHE A 100 20.80 -3.85 19.82
N LEU A 101 19.67 -3.52 20.43
CA LEU A 101 18.35 -3.81 19.86
C LEU A 101 18.10 -3.03 18.56
N LEU A 102 18.57 -1.78 18.47
CA LEU A 102 18.53 -1.01 17.23
C LEU A 102 19.35 -1.66 16.10
N LEU A 103 20.40 -2.40 16.45
CA LEU A 103 21.24 -3.18 15.53
C LEU A 103 20.72 -4.63 15.35
N LEU A 104 19.40 -4.84 15.46
CA LEU A 104 18.71 -6.13 15.32
C LEU A 104 19.26 -7.22 16.27
N GLY A 105 19.84 -6.83 17.40
CA GLY A 105 20.40 -7.77 18.37
C GLY A 105 21.67 -8.49 17.88
N LEU A 106 22.29 -8.09 16.77
CA LEU A 106 23.53 -8.71 16.27
C LEU A 106 24.64 -8.77 17.35
N PRO A 107 24.88 -7.71 18.16
CA PRO A 107 25.88 -7.78 19.23
C PRO A 107 25.56 -8.80 20.34
N PHE A 108 24.30 -9.22 20.47
CA PHE A 108 23.89 -10.26 21.43
C PHE A 108 24.33 -11.67 21.01
N LEU A 109 24.56 -11.93 19.72
CA LEU A 109 24.99 -13.25 19.22
C LEU A 109 26.33 -13.70 19.83
N VAL A 110 27.16 -12.76 20.26
CA VAL A 110 28.44 -13.04 20.93
C VAL A 110 28.24 -13.83 22.24
N VAL A 111 27.09 -13.70 22.89
CA VAL A 111 26.73 -14.50 24.08
C VAL A 111 26.64 -15.99 23.74
N ALA A 112 26.19 -16.35 22.54
CA ALA A 112 26.09 -17.74 22.12
C ALA A 112 27.49 -18.37 21.97
N ALA A 113 28.42 -17.64 21.35
CA ALA A 113 29.77 -18.11 21.03
C ALA A 113 30.72 -18.16 22.23
N LYS A 114 30.65 -17.20 23.16
CA LYS A 114 31.63 -17.14 24.27
C LYS A 114 31.37 -18.22 25.34
N PRO A 115 32.41 -18.91 25.85
CA PRO A 115 32.27 -19.86 26.96
C PRO A 115 31.73 -19.20 28.24
N THR A 116 32.14 -17.96 28.50
CA THR A 116 31.71 -17.18 29.68
C THR A 116 30.27 -16.71 29.61
N LYS A 117 29.61 -16.83 28.45
CA LYS A 117 28.26 -16.31 28.17
C LYS A 117 28.09 -14.81 28.51
N ARG A 118 29.18 -14.04 28.52
CA ARG A 118 29.18 -12.58 28.70
C ARG A 118 29.14 -11.89 27.34
N GLY A 119 28.13 -11.07 27.13
CA GLY A 119 27.98 -10.15 26.00
C GLY A 119 28.81 -8.88 26.20
N TRP A 120 28.82 -8.00 25.21
CA TRP A 120 29.60 -6.76 25.24
C TRP A 120 29.17 -5.84 26.38
N GLN A 121 27.86 -5.74 26.61
CA GLN A 121 27.27 -4.99 27.73
C GLN A 121 27.66 -5.57 29.10
N ASP A 122 27.89 -6.88 29.21
CA ASP A 122 28.36 -7.52 30.45
C ASP A 122 29.83 -7.17 30.72
N VAL A 123 30.65 -7.15 29.67
CA VAL A 123 32.08 -6.82 29.75
C VAL A 123 32.27 -5.36 30.15
N LEU A 124 31.63 -4.44 29.44
CA LEU A 124 31.77 -3.00 29.64
C LEU A 124 31.26 -2.51 31.00
N THR A 125 30.33 -3.24 31.62
CA THR A 125 29.75 -2.86 32.91
C THR A 125 30.22 -3.74 34.08
N SER A 126 31.20 -4.61 33.85
CA SER A 126 31.70 -5.58 34.85
C SER A 126 30.59 -6.38 35.51
N SER A 127 29.58 -6.76 34.71
CA SER A 127 28.43 -7.54 35.13
C SER A 127 28.40 -8.93 34.49
N SER A 128 27.54 -9.78 35.04
CA SER A 128 27.32 -11.16 34.62
C SER A 128 25.85 -11.54 34.85
N VAL A 129 25.37 -12.53 34.09
CA VAL A 129 23.99 -13.03 34.18
C VAL A 129 24.02 -14.50 34.54
N HIS A 130 23.36 -14.84 35.64
CA HIS A 130 23.34 -16.20 36.18
C HIS A 130 21.92 -16.76 36.19
N ARG A 131 21.82 -18.09 36.11
CA ARG A 131 20.57 -18.82 36.27
C ARG A 131 20.36 -19.21 37.74
N LEU A 132 19.15 -18.99 38.24
CA LEU A 132 18.75 -19.46 39.57
C LEU A 132 18.65 -21.00 39.58
N PRO A 133 19.18 -21.67 40.62
CA PRO A 133 19.12 -23.13 40.72
C PRO A 133 17.66 -23.62 40.77
N GLY A 134 17.38 -24.76 40.12
CA GLY A 134 16.07 -25.43 40.21
C GLY A 134 14.92 -24.80 39.42
N CYS A 135 15.17 -23.75 38.63
CA CYS A 135 14.11 -23.09 37.84
C CYS A 135 13.73 -23.90 36.59
N LYS A 136 12.95 -24.98 36.74
CA LYS A 136 12.36 -25.75 35.61
C LYS A 136 11.47 -24.88 34.72
N ARG A 137 10.83 -23.85 35.31
CA ARG A 137 9.99 -22.86 34.62
C ARG A 137 10.76 -22.11 33.52
N ALA A 138 12.03 -21.80 33.75
CA ALA A 138 12.85 -21.06 32.79
C ALA A 138 13.00 -21.81 31.46
N THR A 139 13.28 -23.12 31.52
CA THR A 139 13.43 -23.93 30.31
C THR A 139 12.09 -24.10 29.61
N ALA A 140 11.01 -24.42 30.34
CA ALA A 140 9.68 -24.55 29.75
C ALA A 140 9.20 -23.26 29.07
N TRP A 141 9.38 -22.10 29.71
CA TRP A 141 8.99 -20.81 29.15
C TRP A 141 9.78 -20.47 27.89
N THR A 142 11.12 -20.61 27.92
CA THR A 142 11.96 -20.41 26.73
C THR A 142 11.51 -21.31 25.59
N THR A 143 11.28 -22.61 25.83
CA THR A 143 10.82 -23.53 24.79
C THR A 143 9.45 -23.13 24.23
N LEU A 144 8.46 -22.86 25.08
CA LEU A 144 7.12 -22.46 24.63
C LEU A 144 7.14 -21.15 23.84
N PHE A 145 7.92 -20.16 24.29
CA PHE A 145 8.07 -18.89 23.59
C PHE A 145 8.60 -19.09 22.17
N TRP A 146 9.69 -19.85 22.00
CA TRP A 146 10.28 -20.07 20.68
C TRP A 146 9.42 -20.97 19.79
N LEU A 147 8.71 -21.97 20.35
CA LEU A 147 7.75 -22.77 19.59
C LEU A 147 6.57 -21.91 19.09
N GLY A 148 6.03 -21.03 19.95
CA GLY A 148 4.97 -20.10 19.57
C GLY A 148 5.43 -19.11 18.49
N LEU A 149 6.62 -18.54 18.65
CA LEU A 149 7.21 -17.64 17.65
C LEU A 149 7.45 -18.34 16.32
N LEU A 150 8.01 -19.55 16.34
CA LEU A 150 8.25 -20.35 15.13
C LEU A 150 6.95 -20.73 14.43
N ALA A 151 5.93 -21.15 15.19
CA ALA A 151 4.62 -21.47 14.63
C ALA A 151 3.98 -20.24 13.96
N TRP A 152 4.04 -19.08 14.63
CA TRP A 152 3.53 -17.83 14.08
C TRP A 152 4.26 -17.41 12.78
N ILE A 153 5.60 -17.40 12.78
CA ILE A 153 6.39 -17.10 11.57
C ILE A 153 6.09 -18.10 10.45
N SER A 154 5.92 -19.38 10.78
CA SER A 154 5.66 -20.43 9.80
C SER A 154 4.29 -20.25 9.13
N LEU A 155 3.25 -19.94 9.90
CA LEU A 155 1.91 -19.70 9.35
C LEU A 155 1.90 -18.48 8.42
N ASP A 156 2.54 -17.40 8.83
CA ASP A 156 2.67 -16.17 8.06
C ASP A 156 3.51 -16.37 6.79
N ALA A 157 4.61 -17.14 6.88
CA ALA A 157 5.42 -17.52 5.72
C ALA A 157 4.65 -18.43 4.75
N ILE A 158 3.80 -19.34 5.23
CA ILE A 158 2.94 -20.16 4.38
C ILE A 158 1.95 -19.27 3.62
N ALA A 159 1.29 -18.33 4.30
CA ALA A 159 0.37 -17.37 3.66
C ALA A 159 1.08 -16.55 2.57
N GLY A 160 2.22 -15.94 2.92
CA GLY A 160 3.03 -15.17 1.96
C GLY A 160 3.54 -16.02 0.79
N SER A 161 3.94 -17.27 1.03
CA SER A 161 4.40 -18.17 -0.04
C SER A 161 3.30 -18.57 -1.01
N ARG A 162 2.08 -18.81 -0.52
CA ARG A 162 0.91 -19.09 -1.36
C ARG A 162 0.59 -17.91 -2.25
N PHE A 163 0.58 -16.70 -1.68
CA PHE A 163 0.32 -15.50 -2.45
C PHE A 163 1.43 -15.23 -3.48
N TYR A 164 2.70 -15.48 -3.13
CA TYR A 164 3.80 -15.40 -4.08
C TYR A 164 3.64 -16.35 -5.28
N LEU A 165 3.14 -17.57 -5.06
CA LEU A 165 2.83 -18.51 -6.15
C LEU A 165 1.70 -17.97 -7.05
N THR A 166 0.66 -17.36 -6.47
CA THR A 166 -0.41 -16.69 -7.22
C THR A 166 0.15 -15.54 -8.07
N TYR A 167 0.99 -14.68 -7.49
CA TYR A 167 1.69 -13.63 -8.23
C TYR A 167 2.50 -14.19 -9.40
N ARG A 168 3.27 -15.27 -9.19
CA ARG A 168 4.06 -15.89 -10.26
C ARG A 168 3.20 -16.42 -11.39
N ALA A 169 2.03 -17.01 -11.08
CA ALA A 169 1.10 -17.48 -12.10
C ALA A 169 0.56 -16.30 -12.94
N TRP A 170 0.08 -15.23 -12.28
CA TRP A 170 -0.36 -14.01 -12.96
C TRP A 170 0.73 -13.40 -13.85
N ASN A 171 1.96 -13.34 -13.35
CA ASN A 171 3.07 -12.78 -14.10
C ASN A 171 3.44 -13.65 -15.31
N ALA A 172 3.30 -14.98 -15.20
CA ALA A 172 3.53 -15.89 -16.32
C ALA A 172 2.50 -15.67 -17.45
N ASP A 173 1.22 -15.50 -17.10
CA ASP A 173 0.15 -15.22 -18.09
C ASP A 173 0.42 -13.88 -18.81
N ALA A 174 0.82 -12.86 -18.06
CA ALA A 174 1.18 -11.55 -18.63
C ALA A 174 2.40 -11.64 -19.56
N VAL A 175 3.44 -12.38 -19.18
CA VAL A 175 4.63 -12.59 -20.02
C VAL A 175 4.26 -13.31 -21.31
N ALA A 176 3.50 -14.41 -21.23
CA ALA A 176 3.09 -15.17 -22.41
C ALA A 176 2.26 -14.30 -23.38
N SER A 177 1.34 -13.48 -22.84
CA SER A 177 0.56 -12.54 -23.64
C SER A 177 1.43 -11.45 -24.27
N ALA A 178 2.37 -10.88 -23.51
CA ALA A 178 3.30 -9.88 -24.02
C ALA A 178 4.13 -10.44 -25.18
N GLU A 179 4.65 -11.67 -25.07
CA GLU A 179 5.41 -12.35 -26.12
C GLU A 179 4.57 -12.59 -27.38
N SER A 180 3.30 -13.00 -27.25
CA SER A 180 2.42 -13.18 -28.40
C SER A 180 2.10 -11.88 -29.15
N ARG A 181 2.18 -10.73 -28.46
CA ARG A 181 1.90 -9.40 -29.03
C ARG A 181 3.09 -8.76 -29.74
N VAL A 182 4.29 -9.33 -29.64
CA VAL A 182 5.52 -8.78 -30.27
C VAL A 182 5.50 -8.89 -31.82
N ALA A 183 4.45 -9.43 -32.42
CA ALA A 183 4.29 -9.40 -33.87
C ALA A 183 3.83 -8.01 -34.37
N HIS A 184 4.74 -7.21 -34.93
CA HIS A 184 4.63 -6.50 -36.23
C HIS A 184 5.63 -5.32 -36.36
N GLU A 185 6.29 -5.27 -37.52
CA GLU A 185 7.48 -4.51 -37.95
C GLU A 185 7.29 -2.98 -38.14
N HIS A 186 6.57 -2.28 -37.27
CA HIS A 186 6.43 -0.83 -37.38
C HIS A 186 7.29 -0.10 -36.35
N THR A 187 8.26 0.68 -36.86
CA THR A 187 9.10 1.58 -36.06
C THR A 187 8.23 2.60 -35.34
N PRO A 188 8.38 2.79 -34.02
CA PRO A 188 7.67 3.85 -33.30
C PRO A 188 7.97 5.23 -33.89
N ILE A 189 6.99 6.13 -33.83
CA ILE A 189 7.11 7.52 -34.26
C ILE A 189 7.19 8.39 -33.00
N GLU A 190 8.30 9.11 -32.84
CA GLU A 190 8.45 10.04 -31.72
C GLU A 190 7.43 11.17 -31.84
N ALA A 191 6.64 11.39 -30.80
CA ALA A 191 5.58 12.41 -30.77
C ALA A 191 6.12 13.81 -31.09
N THR A 192 7.34 14.11 -30.64
CA THR A 192 8.05 15.36 -30.90
C THR A 192 8.52 15.54 -32.35
N SER A 193 8.58 14.46 -33.13
CA SER A 193 9.03 14.48 -34.52
C SER A 193 7.91 14.76 -35.53
N LEU A 194 6.65 14.82 -35.08
CA LEU A 194 5.50 15.04 -35.96
C LEU A 194 5.53 16.42 -36.62
N THR A 195 5.37 16.46 -37.94
CA THR A 195 5.21 17.70 -38.70
C THR A 195 3.82 18.31 -38.49
N GLY A 196 3.66 19.60 -38.83
CA GLY A 196 2.35 20.26 -38.77
C GLY A 196 1.28 19.59 -39.65
N GLU A 197 1.68 19.02 -40.79
CA GLU A 197 0.78 18.27 -41.68
C GLU A 197 0.30 16.97 -41.01
N GLN A 198 1.22 16.20 -40.41
CA GLN A 198 0.86 14.98 -39.68
C GLN A 198 -0.06 15.29 -38.49
N LYS A 199 0.21 16.36 -37.73
CA LYS A 199 -0.67 16.80 -36.64
C LYS A 199 -2.08 17.18 -37.15
N ALA A 200 -2.18 17.84 -38.30
CA ALA A 200 -3.47 18.17 -38.91
C ALA A 200 -4.24 16.91 -39.37
N GLU A 201 -3.54 15.89 -39.86
CA GLU A 201 -4.16 14.59 -40.19
C GLU A 201 -4.70 13.87 -38.95
N LEU A 202 -3.96 13.89 -37.84
CA LEU A 202 -4.42 13.35 -36.55
C LEU A 202 -5.72 14.04 -36.10
N ALA A 203 -5.76 15.37 -36.15
CA ALA A 203 -6.95 16.15 -35.78
C ALA A 203 -8.16 15.83 -36.68
N LYS A 204 -7.93 15.74 -38.00
CA LYS A 204 -8.97 15.37 -38.97
C LYS A 204 -9.50 13.95 -38.71
N TRP A 205 -8.62 13.02 -38.35
CA TRP A 205 -9.02 11.66 -38.00
C TRP A 205 -9.89 11.65 -36.74
N LEU A 206 -9.50 12.35 -35.67
CA LEU A 206 -10.29 12.45 -34.44
C LEU A 206 -11.68 13.07 -34.71
N ALA A 207 -11.74 14.12 -35.53
CA ALA A 207 -13.01 14.76 -35.89
C ALA A 207 -13.98 13.83 -36.64
N SER A 208 -13.49 12.74 -37.25
CA SER A 208 -14.31 11.81 -38.03
C SER A 208 -14.55 10.46 -37.36
N HIS A 209 -13.70 10.04 -36.42
CA HIS A 209 -13.73 8.68 -35.85
C HIS A 209 -13.93 8.65 -34.33
N ALA A 210 -13.68 9.76 -33.62
CA ALA A 210 -13.84 9.77 -32.18
C ALA A 210 -15.32 9.75 -31.79
N GLN A 211 -15.61 9.18 -30.61
CA GLN A 211 -16.95 8.93 -30.11
C GLN A 211 -17.19 9.70 -28.81
N ASP A 212 -18.47 9.82 -28.43
CA ASP A 212 -18.82 10.34 -27.11
C ASP A 212 -18.19 9.46 -26.00
N PRO A 213 -17.50 10.06 -25.00
CA PRO A 213 -16.81 9.32 -23.94
C PRO A 213 -17.72 8.35 -23.18
N ALA A 214 -18.94 8.78 -22.87
CA ALA A 214 -19.83 7.98 -22.05
C ALA A 214 -20.42 6.82 -22.84
N ALA A 215 -20.94 7.08 -24.04
CA ALA A 215 -21.45 6.06 -24.94
C ALA A 215 -20.40 5.00 -25.27
N TYR A 216 -19.17 5.43 -25.55
CA TYR A 216 -18.05 4.53 -25.83
C TYR A 216 -17.73 3.63 -24.63
N THR A 217 -17.69 4.19 -23.42
CA THR A 217 -17.42 3.44 -22.19
C THR A 217 -18.51 2.41 -21.91
N ILE A 218 -19.78 2.78 -22.08
CA ILE A 218 -20.93 1.87 -21.88
C ILE A 218 -20.89 0.72 -22.90
N ASP A 219 -20.60 1.01 -24.17
CA ASP A 219 -20.51 -0.01 -25.22
C ASP A 219 -19.38 -1.02 -24.95
N ILE A 220 -18.19 -0.54 -24.57
CA ILE A 220 -17.09 -1.41 -24.17
C ILE A 220 -17.50 -2.29 -22.99
N ALA A 221 -18.06 -1.69 -21.95
CA ALA A 221 -18.48 -2.43 -20.76
C ALA A 221 -19.56 -3.47 -21.08
N ALA A 222 -20.45 -3.21 -22.04
CA ALA A 222 -21.49 -4.15 -22.43
C ALA A 222 -20.94 -5.41 -23.12
N ARG A 223 -19.74 -5.34 -23.70
CA ARG A 223 -19.11 -6.41 -24.50
C ARG A 223 -18.09 -7.26 -23.74
N HIS A 224 -17.62 -6.80 -22.58
CA HIS A 224 -16.55 -7.45 -21.83
C HIS A 224 -17.00 -7.85 -20.43
N GLN A 225 -16.36 -8.86 -19.84
CA GLN A 225 -16.61 -9.24 -18.44
C GLN A 225 -15.97 -8.23 -17.48
N ILE A 226 -14.80 -7.71 -17.84
CA ILE A 226 -14.04 -6.72 -17.08
C ILE A 226 -13.79 -5.50 -17.95
N THR A 227 -14.04 -4.31 -17.42
CA THR A 227 -13.61 -3.05 -18.03
C THR A 227 -12.76 -2.26 -17.04
N LEU A 228 -11.49 -2.05 -17.39
CA LEU A 228 -10.53 -1.30 -16.61
C LEU A 228 -10.57 0.18 -17.02
N LEU A 229 -10.79 1.07 -16.07
CA LEU A 229 -10.70 2.53 -16.24
C LEU A 229 -9.50 3.03 -15.46
N GLY A 230 -8.47 3.47 -16.19
CA GLY A 230 -7.22 3.98 -15.65
C GLY A 230 -7.24 5.51 -15.54
N GLU A 231 -7.21 6.05 -14.33
CA GLU A 231 -7.38 7.48 -14.05
C GLU A 231 -6.17 8.16 -13.40
N THR A 232 -6.19 9.50 -13.37
CA THR A 232 -5.32 10.32 -12.51
C THR A 232 -6.08 10.70 -11.26
N HIS A 233 -5.55 10.31 -10.10
CA HIS A 233 -6.26 10.41 -8.83
C HIS A 233 -6.77 11.82 -8.50
N GLY A 234 -7.96 11.85 -7.89
CA GLY A 234 -8.52 13.06 -7.31
C GLY A 234 -8.98 14.11 -8.34
N LYS A 235 -9.16 13.74 -9.62
CA LYS A 235 -9.62 14.68 -10.66
C LYS A 235 -11.14 14.71 -10.78
N LYS A 236 -11.71 15.91 -10.63
CA LYS A 236 -13.15 16.16 -10.52
C LYS A 236 -13.91 15.73 -11.77
N GLN A 237 -13.39 16.03 -12.95
CA GLN A 237 -14.02 15.67 -14.22
C GLN A 237 -14.13 14.14 -14.37
N TYR A 238 -13.12 13.38 -13.93
CA TYR A 238 -13.12 11.91 -14.02
C TYR A 238 -14.12 11.27 -13.07
N LEU A 239 -14.18 11.73 -11.82
CA LEU A 239 -15.17 11.23 -10.87
C LEU A 239 -16.60 11.68 -11.21
N THR A 240 -16.76 12.87 -11.82
CA THR A 240 -18.05 13.30 -12.37
C THR A 240 -18.52 12.38 -13.49
N LEU A 241 -17.62 12.03 -14.42
CA LEU A 241 -17.91 11.05 -15.46
C LEU A 241 -18.28 9.68 -14.87
N LEU A 242 -17.51 9.17 -13.91
CA LEU A 242 -17.82 7.87 -13.28
C LEU A 242 -19.21 7.89 -12.63
N ASN A 243 -19.54 8.93 -11.86
CA ASN A 243 -20.86 9.07 -11.23
C ASN A 243 -21.98 9.14 -12.28
N TYR A 244 -21.76 9.84 -13.39
CA TYR A 244 -22.69 9.86 -14.52
C TYR A 244 -22.87 8.47 -15.17
N LEU A 245 -21.78 7.70 -15.29
CA LEU A 245 -21.78 6.40 -15.96
C LEU A 245 -22.47 5.29 -15.15
N ILE A 246 -22.39 5.30 -13.80
CA ILE A 246 -22.84 4.18 -12.96
C ILE A 246 -24.28 3.71 -13.26
N PRO A 247 -25.30 4.59 -13.35
CA PRO A 247 -26.66 4.17 -13.69
C PRO A 247 -26.76 3.51 -15.07
N GLU A 248 -26.08 4.07 -16.08
CA GLU A 248 -26.11 3.57 -17.45
C GLU A 248 -25.33 2.26 -17.59
N LEU A 249 -24.20 2.13 -16.91
CA LEU A 249 -23.42 0.89 -16.83
C LEU A 249 -24.25 -0.24 -16.22
N TYR A 250 -25.02 0.07 -15.19
CA TYR A 250 -25.91 -0.90 -14.57
C TYR A 250 -27.08 -1.31 -15.50
N GLN A 251 -27.74 -0.34 -16.14
CA GLN A 251 -28.94 -0.59 -16.93
C GLN A 251 -28.64 -1.17 -18.32
N ARG A 252 -27.70 -0.57 -19.05
CA ARG A 252 -27.43 -0.86 -20.46
C ARG A 252 -26.27 -1.84 -20.64
N ALA A 253 -25.20 -1.66 -19.86
CA ALA A 253 -24.05 -2.55 -19.92
C ALA A 253 -24.17 -3.74 -18.96
N GLN A 254 -25.26 -3.87 -18.20
CA GLN A 254 -25.47 -4.97 -17.23
C GLN A 254 -24.32 -5.15 -16.23
N VAL A 255 -23.58 -4.09 -15.92
CA VAL A 255 -22.55 -4.11 -14.90
C VAL A 255 -23.20 -4.37 -13.55
N ARG A 256 -22.64 -5.30 -12.78
CA ARG A 256 -23.13 -5.66 -11.44
C ARG A 256 -22.12 -5.41 -10.34
N THR A 257 -20.87 -5.11 -10.69
CA THR A 257 -19.84 -4.75 -9.71
C THR A 257 -19.04 -3.52 -10.17
N ILE A 258 -18.86 -2.56 -9.26
CA ILE A 258 -17.85 -1.50 -9.36
C ILE A 258 -16.71 -1.83 -8.38
N ALA A 259 -15.52 -2.06 -8.90
CA ALA A 259 -14.33 -2.33 -8.11
C ALA A 259 -13.51 -1.03 -7.96
N LEU A 260 -13.17 -0.64 -6.72
CA LEU A 260 -12.53 0.63 -6.41
C LEU A 260 -11.19 0.44 -5.72
N GLU A 261 -10.14 1.05 -6.26
CA GLU A 261 -8.81 1.09 -5.64
C GLU A 261 -8.78 1.81 -4.29
N CYS A 262 -9.58 2.85 -4.12
CA CYS A 262 -9.59 3.61 -2.86
C CYS A 262 -10.20 2.85 -1.69
N CYS A 263 -10.85 1.71 -1.94
CA CYS A 263 -11.48 0.86 -0.92
C CYS A 263 -10.67 -0.41 -0.69
N ARG A 264 -10.54 -0.84 0.57
CA ARG A 264 -9.83 -2.08 0.89
C ARG A 264 -10.74 -3.29 0.74
N ALA A 265 -10.15 -4.42 0.32
CA ALA A 265 -10.87 -5.68 0.15
C ALA A 265 -11.46 -6.22 1.46
N ASP A 266 -10.85 -5.91 2.61
CA ASP A 266 -11.35 -6.31 3.93
C ASP A 266 -12.50 -5.43 4.46
N GLN A 267 -12.89 -4.39 3.71
CA GLN A 267 -14.06 -3.54 3.99
C GLN A 267 -15.30 -3.93 3.17
N ASN A 268 -15.25 -5.02 2.39
CA ASN A 268 -16.34 -5.42 1.51
C ASN A 268 -17.67 -5.69 2.25
N ASP A 269 -17.63 -6.13 3.50
CA ASP A 269 -18.83 -6.30 4.32
C ASP A 269 -19.48 -4.94 4.67
N ASP A 270 -18.68 -3.92 4.96
CA ASP A 270 -19.15 -2.56 5.23
C ASP A 270 -19.67 -1.89 3.95
N LEU A 271 -18.99 -2.09 2.81
CA LEU A 271 -19.49 -1.66 1.49
C LEU A 271 -20.83 -2.32 1.17
N ALA A 272 -20.96 -3.63 1.39
CA ALA A 272 -22.21 -4.35 1.19
C ALA A 272 -23.30 -3.90 2.16
N ARG A 273 -22.97 -3.51 3.39
CA ARG A 273 -23.93 -2.89 4.33
C ARG A 273 -24.41 -1.54 3.79
N LEU A 274 -23.49 -0.69 3.32
CA LEU A 274 -23.82 0.61 2.74
C LEU A 274 -24.74 0.47 1.52
N MET A 275 -24.46 -0.49 0.64
CA MET A 275 -25.25 -0.71 -0.59
C MET A 275 -26.66 -1.24 -0.34
N ARG A 276 -26.92 -1.86 0.83
CA ARG A 276 -28.20 -2.47 1.19
C ARG A 276 -29.04 -1.64 2.17
N GLY A 277 -28.46 -0.59 2.75
CA GLY A 277 -29.16 0.25 3.73
C GLY A 277 -30.38 0.94 3.14
N GLU A 278 -31.44 1.11 3.93
CA GLU A 278 -32.63 1.87 3.53
C GLU A 278 -32.30 3.35 3.29
N THR A 279 -31.38 3.89 4.08
CA THR A 279 -30.78 5.22 3.93
C THR A 279 -29.28 5.09 3.69
N PHE A 280 -28.69 6.08 3.04
CA PHE A 280 -27.24 6.12 2.84
C PHE A 280 -26.54 6.57 4.12
N ASP A 281 -25.76 5.68 4.72
CA ASP A 281 -24.97 5.95 5.92
C ASP A 281 -23.69 6.73 5.57
N GLN A 282 -23.79 8.07 5.68
CA GLN A 282 -22.68 9.00 5.39
C GLN A 282 -21.48 8.78 6.31
N GLU A 283 -21.71 8.44 7.59
CA GLU A 283 -20.63 8.25 8.55
C GLU A 283 -19.88 6.96 8.29
N LEU A 284 -20.59 5.90 7.89
CA LEU A 284 -19.94 4.67 7.42
C LEU A 284 -19.11 4.91 6.16
N ALA A 285 -19.63 5.63 5.16
CA ALA A 285 -18.87 5.97 3.96
C ALA A 285 -17.59 6.77 4.31
N LYS A 286 -17.71 7.75 5.22
CA LYS A 286 -16.55 8.52 5.72
C LYS A 286 -15.57 7.63 6.49
N GLN A 287 -16.05 6.67 7.30
CA GLN A 287 -15.20 5.71 8.01
C GLN A 287 -14.42 4.81 7.04
N ILE A 288 -15.08 4.28 6.01
CA ILE A 288 -14.43 3.48 4.95
C ILE A 288 -13.27 4.28 4.34
N GLY A 289 -13.50 5.56 4.00
CA GLY A 289 -12.47 6.43 3.47
C GLY A 289 -11.34 6.76 4.44
N ARG A 290 -11.64 6.98 5.73
CA ARG A 290 -10.63 7.21 6.78
C ARG A 290 -9.69 6.03 6.98
N GLU A 291 -10.15 4.83 6.67
CA GLU A 291 -9.42 3.58 6.77
C GLU A 291 -8.83 3.10 5.44
N ALA A 292 -9.00 3.88 4.36
CA ALA A 292 -8.35 3.66 3.07
C ALA A 292 -6.82 3.62 3.23
N VAL A 293 -6.13 2.96 2.30
CA VAL A 293 -4.73 2.53 2.47
C VAL A 293 -3.77 3.67 2.86
N TRP A 294 -4.02 4.90 2.40
CA TRP A 294 -3.19 6.08 2.69
C TRP A 294 -3.65 6.91 3.89
N ASN A 295 -4.82 6.65 4.49
CA ASN A 295 -5.43 7.49 5.54
C ASN A 295 -5.56 8.99 5.16
N SER A 296 -5.56 9.30 3.86
CA SER A 296 -5.62 10.66 3.30
C SER A 296 -6.48 10.75 2.03
N TRP A 297 -7.19 9.68 1.66
CA TRP A 297 -8.00 9.60 0.43
C TRP A 297 -9.35 10.32 0.60
N ALA A 298 -9.30 11.62 0.87
CA ALA A 298 -10.44 12.41 1.31
C ALA A 298 -11.17 13.15 0.19
N TRP A 299 -10.87 12.84 -1.08
CA TRP A 299 -11.58 13.42 -2.23
C TRP A 299 -13.05 12.97 -2.24
N GLN A 300 -13.98 13.91 -2.09
CA GLN A 300 -15.42 13.69 -1.99
C GLN A 300 -15.97 12.89 -3.18
N GLY A 301 -15.46 13.13 -4.38
CA GLY A 301 -15.94 12.47 -5.59
C GLY A 301 -15.84 10.93 -5.58
N TYR A 302 -14.87 10.32 -4.87
CA TYR A 302 -14.81 8.85 -4.73
C TYR A 302 -15.89 8.33 -3.80
N TRP A 303 -16.31 9.13 -2.82
CA TRP A 303 -17.30 8.72 -1.83
C TRP A 303 -18.72 9.00 -2.35
N ASP A 304 -18.87 9.97 -3.25
CA ASP A 304 -20.08 10.16 -4.05
C ASP A 304 -20.36 8.96 -4.96
N VAL A 305 -19.33 8.26 -5.46
CA VAL A 305 -19.50 7.01 -6.22
C VAL A 305 -20.27 5.97 -5.40
N LEU A 306 -19.97 5.83 -4.11
CA LEU A 306 -20.70 4.92 -3.21
C LEU A 306 -22.16 5.35 -3.10
N LYS A 307 -22.41 6.65 -2.94
CA LYS A 307 -23.77 7.20 -2.86
C LYS A 307 -24.55 6.97 -4.15
N THR A 308 -23.93 7.17 -5.29
CA THR A 308 -24.54 6.93 -6.61
C THR A 308 -24.87 5.45 -6.80
N ALA A 309 -23.96 4.55 -6.45
CA ALA A 309 -24.22 3.11 -6.51
C ALA A 309 -25.38 2.68 -5.59
N TRP A 310 -25.44 3.22 -4.37
CA TRP A 310 -26.58 3.01 -3.47
C TRP A 310 -27.89 3.56 -4.08
N GLN A 311 -27.90 4.75 -4.67
CA GLN A 311 -29.09 5.32 -5.32
C GLN A 311 -29.62 4.43 -6.46
N VAL A 312 -28.73 3.82 -7.24
CA VAL A 312 -29.11 2.82 -8.26
C VAL A 312 -29.83 1.64 -7.62
N ASN A 313 -29.32 1.14 -6.49
CA ASN A 313 -29.96 0.04 -5.76
C ASN A 313 -31.35 0.41 -5.20
N GLN A 314 -31.55 1.65 -4.76
CA GLN A 314 -32.85 2.09 -4.22
C GLN A 314 -33.91 2.27 -5.30
N ARG A 315 -33.51 2.71 -6.50
CA ARG A 315 -34.45 2.90 -7.62
C ARG A 315 -34.82 1.59 -8.31
N THR A 316 -33.98 0.59 -8.19
CA THR A 316 -34.17 -0.65 -8.94
C THR A 316 -35.10 -1.62 -8.20
N THR A 317 -36.38 -1.59 -8.56
CA THR A 317 -37.36 -2.61 -8.16
C THR A 317 -37.42 -3.80 -9.13
N VAL A 318 -36.85 -3.64 -10.33
CA VAL A 318 -37.10 -4.52 -11.50
C VAL A 318 -35.98 -5.54 -11.74
N ALA A 319 -34.72 -5.21 -11.44
CA ALA A 319 -33.61 -6.12 -11.70
C ALA A 319 -33.48 -7.18 -10.61
N LYS A 320 -33.22 -8.42 -11.03
CA LYS A 320 -33.03 -9.58 -10.14
C LYS A 320 -31.77 -9.48 -9.27
N GLU A 321 -30.75 -8.75 -9.73
CA GLU A 321 -29.47 -8.57 -9.03
C GLU A 321 -29.13 -7.09 -8.85
N LYS A 322 -28.72 -6.73 -7.63
CA LYS A 322 -28.33 -5.37 -7.23
C LYS A 322 -26.90 -5.05 -7.70
N LEU A 323 -26.56 -3.77 -7.72
CA LEU A 323 -25.19 -3.31 -7.95
C LEU A 323 -24.36 -3.49 -6.68
N HIS A 324 -23.18 -4.06 -6.82
CA HIS A 324 -22.18 -4.24 -5.77
C HIS A 324 -21.04 -3.24 -5.94
N VAL A 325 -20.45 -2.82 -4.81
CA VAL A 325 -19.19 -2.11 -4.78
C VAL A 325 -18.20 -2.93 -3.97
N VAL A 326 -17.00 -3.14 -4.50
CA VAL A 326 -15.94 -3.92 -3.85
C VAL A 326 -14.65 -3.12 -3.80
N GLY A 327 -13.93 -3.22 -2.69
CA GLY A 327 -12.56 -2.75 -2.57
C GLY A 327 -11.58 -3.77 -3.14
N ILE A 328 -10.53 -3.27 -3.78
CA ILE A 328 -9.45 -4.11 -4.33
C ILE A 328 -8.10 -3.86 -3.66
N ALA A 329 -8.01 -2.85 -2.78
CA ALA A 329 -6.77 -2.51 -2.11
C ALA A 329 -6.45 -3.47 -0.96
N PRO A 330 -5.17 -3.82 -0.73
CA PRO A 330 -4.80 -4.61 0.43
C PRO A 330 -4.81 -3.76 1.71
N SER A 331 -5.03 -4.42 2.85
CA SER A 331 -4.87 -3.80 4.17
C SER A 331 -3.39 -3.67 4.54
N VAL A 332 -2.76 -2.55 4.16
CA VAL A 332 -1.35 -2.26 4.45
C VAL A 332 -1.17 -0.84 5.01
N ASP A 333 -0.18 -0.64 5.89
CA ASP A 333 0.11 0.65 6.53
C ASP A 333 1.06 1.50 5.64
N LEU A 334 0.53 2.07 4.57
CA LEU A 334 1.30 2.92 3.66
C LEU A 334 1.82 4.22 4.31
N PRO A 335 1.11 4.89 5.24
CA PRO A 335 1.67 6.02 5.98
C PRO A 335 2.98 5.68 6.69
N SER A 336 3.05 4.52 7.35
CA SER A 336 4.29 4.06 7.96
C SER A 336 5.37 3.74 6.92
N LEU A 337 5.03 3.12 5.79
CA LEU A 337 5.98 2.87 4.70
C LEU A 337 6.56 4.18 4.13
N ALA A 338 5.71 5.17 3.88
CA ALA A 338 6.11 6.48 3.38
C ALA A 338 7.06 7.17 4.35
N LEU A 339 6.78 7.11 5.66
CA LEU A 339 7.66 7.66 6.69
C LEU A 339 9.01 6.92 6.80
N VAL A 340 9.01 5.59 6.66
CA VAL A 340 10.26 4.82 6.61
C VAL A 340 11.09 5.21 5.39
N LYS A 341 10.47 5.49 4.25
CA LYS A 341 11.20 5.85 3.02
C LYS A 341 11.64 7.32 3.00
N TYR A 342 10.72 8.24 3.24
CA TYR A 342 10.91 9.67 3.03
C TYR A 342 10.83 10.52 4.31
N GLY A 343 10.27 9.96 5.39
CA GLY A 343 10.13 10.67 6.66
C GLY A 343 11.45 10.86 7.44
N PRO A 344 11.41 11.59 8.56
CA PRO A 344 12.59 11.91 9.36
C PRO A 344 13.20 10.66 10.03
N CYS A 345 14.46 10.77 10.46
CA CYS A 345 15.22 9.65 11.05
C CYS A 345 14.51 8.96 12.22
N THR A 346 13.75 9.70 13.03
CA THR A 346 12.99 9.16 14.17
C THR A 346 11.88 8.20 13.76
N GLU A 347 11.34 8.34 12.55
CA GLU A 347 10.23 7.53 12.06
C GLU A 347 10.70 6.28 11.29
N LYS A 348 12.00 6.16 11.01
CA LYS A 348 12.58 4.99 10.32
C LYS A 348 12.38 3.68 11.10
N LEU A 349 12.23 3.76 12.43
CA LEU A 349 11.97 2.59 13.28
C LEU A 349 10.58 1.97 13.03
N ARG A 350 9.65 2.66 12.35
CA ARG A 350 8.37 2.07 11.92
C ARG A 350 8.55 0.85 11.01
N LEU A 351 9.75 0.62 10.46
CA LEU A 351 10.11 -0.62 9.78
C LEU A 351 9.76 -1.87 10.63
N PHE A 352 9.90 -1.80 11.97
CA PHE A 352 9.52 -2.91 12.84
C PHE A 352 8.01 -3.22 12.81
N ARG A 353 7.14 -2.22 12.59
CA ARG A 353 5.70 -2.46 12.37
C ARG A 353 5.47 -3.17 11.04
N LEU A 354 6.15 -2.74 9.98
CA LEU A 354 5.99 -3.28 8.64
C LEU A 354 6.49 -4.73 8.54
N LEU A 355 7.59 -5.06 9.21
CA LEU A 355 8.17 -6.42 9.23
C LEU A 355 7.41 -7.38 10.14
N SER A 356 6.43 -6.91 10.92
CA SER A 356 5.68 -7.77 11.84
C SER A 356 4.63 -8.66 11.16
N ARG A 357 4.42 -8.55 9.84
CA ARG A 357 3.48 -9.38 9.07
C ARG A 357 4.01 -9.62 7.64
N LEU A 358 4.59 -10.80 7.39
CA LEU A 358 5.07 -11.23 6.07
C LEU A 358 3.96 -11.29 5.04
N GLU A 359 2.74 -11.71 5.42
CA GLU A 359 1.58 -11.69 4.53
C GLU A 359 1.29 -10.27 4.03
N ALA A 360 1.19 -9.29 4.95
CA ALA A 360 0.97 -7.90 4.58
C ALA A 360 2.12 -7.33 3.73
N PHE A 361 3.36 -7.74 4.02
CA PHE A 361 4.52 -7.40 3.19
C PHE A 361 4.40 -7.99 1.78
N SER A 362 3.93 -9.23 1.64
CA SER A 362 3.72 -9.86 0.33
C SER A 362 2.60 -9.18 -0.47
N HIS A 363 1.50 -8.80 0.19
CA HIS A 363 0.43 -8.02 -0.43
C HIS A 363 0.91 -6.63 -0.86
N LEU A 364 1.80 -5.99 -0.09
CA LEU A 364 2.43 -4.74 -0.48
C LEU A 364 3.37 -4.91 -1.69
N ALA A 365 4.24 -5.92 -1.64
CA ALA A 365 5.24 -6.19 -2.66
C ALA A 365 4.61 -6.58 -4.01
N PHE A 366 3.49 -7.31 -3.98
CA PHE A 366 2.78 -7.79 -5.17
C PHE A 366 1.33 -7.28 -5.22
N HIS A 367 1.11 -6.01 -4.87
CA HIS A 367 -0.23 -5.41 -4.77
C HIS A 367 -1.04 -5.50 -6.07
N ASP A 368 -0.41 -5.36 -7.25
CA ASP A 368 -1.10 -5.53 -8.54
C ASP A 368 -1.69 -6.95 -8.73
N ALA A 369 -1.02 -7.99 -8.22
CA ALA A 369 -1.58 -9.35 -8.22
C ALA A 369 -2.69 -9.53 -7.19
N PHE A 370 -2.64 -8.77 -6.09
CA PHE A 370 -3.75 -8.72 -5.12
C PHE A 370 -4.97 -8.09 -5.77
N TYR A 371 -4.80 -6.95 -6.46
CA TYR A 371 -5.86 -6.28 -7.20
C TYR A 371 -6.46 -7.23 -8.25
N ALA A 372 -5.62 -7.88 -9.06
CA ALA A 372 -6.06 -8.82 -10.09
C ALA A 372 -6.87 -9.98 -9.49
N SER A 373 -6.46 -10.52 -8.34
CA SER A 373 -7.18 -11.60 -7.65
C SER A 373 -8.54 -11.13 -7.10
N CYS A 374 -8.64 -9.90 -6.60
CA CYS A 374 -9.92 -9.33 -6.17
C CYS A 374 -10.87 -9.10 -7.35
N VAL A 375 -10.36 -8.61 -8.48
CA VAL A 375 -11.13 -8.40 -9.71
C VAL A 375 -11.57 -9.73 -10.31
N GLU A 376 -10.69 -10.73 -10.38
CA GLU A 376 -10.99 -12.08 -10.88
C GLU A 376 -12.13 -12.73 -10.09
N ARG A 377 -12.09 -12.62 -8.75
CA ARG A 377 -13.18 -13.10 -7.89
C ARG A 377 -14.52 -12.46 -8.24
N ALA A 378 -14.56 -11.11 -8.27
CA ALA A 378 -15.79 -10.39 -8.59
C ALA A 378 -16.31 -10.73 -10.00
N ALA A 379 -15.40 -10.83 -10.96
CA ALA A 379 -15.72 -11.02 -12.37
C ALA A 379 -16.16 -12.45 -12.70
N PHE A 380 -15.40 -13.45 -12.26
CA PHE A 380 -15.52 -14.83 -12.73
C PHE A 380 -15.99 -15.80 -11.65
N GLU A 381 -15.54 -15.68 -10.40
CA GLU A 381 -16.03 -16.56 -9.31
C GLU A 381 -17.47 -16.22 -8.93
N GLU A 382 -17.79 -14.92 -8.85
CA GLU A 382 -19.14 -14.43 -8.57
C GLU A 382 -19.99 -14.23 -9.84
N GLY A 383 -19.36 -14.27 -11.02
CA GLY A 383 -20.03 -14.18 -12.32
C GLY A 383 -20.59 -12.79 -12.65
N ARG A 384 -20.06 -11.72 -12.04
CA ARG A 384 -20.58 -10.36 -12.20
C ARG A 384 -19.74 -9.55 -13.17
N ARG A 385 -20.39 -8.98 -14.18
CA ARG A 385 -19.72 -8.01 -15.05
C ARG A 385 -19.23 -6.83 -14.24
N THR A 386 -17.93 -6.56 -14.34
CA THR A 386 -17.20 -5.72 -13.39
C THR A 386 -16.51 -4.55 -14.09
N VAL A 387 -16.77 -3.34 -13.61
CA VAL A 387 -16.00 -2.14 -13.98
C VAL A 387 -15.00 -1.85 -12.85
N VAL A 388 -13.75 -1.63 -13.21
CA VAL A 388 -12.65 -1.40 -12.26
C VAL A 388 -12.16 0.04 -12.41
N TRP A 389 -12.21 0.82 -11.34
CA TRP A 389 -11.70 2.18 -11.28
C TRP A 389 -10.43 2.24 -10.43
N VAL A 390 -9.31 2.56 -11.09
CA VAL A 390 -7.96 2.44 -10.52
C VAL A 390 -7.03 3.45 -11.20
N GLY A 391 -5.93 3.80 -10.55
CA GLY A 391 -4.89 4.65 -11.12
C GLY A 391 -4.35 4.05 -12.43
N ALA A 392 -4.11 4.90 -13.43
CA ALA A 392 -3.76 4.47 -14.78
C ALA A 392 -2.50 3.59 -14.85
N ALA A 393 -1.56 3.77 -13.91
CA ALA A 393 -0.37 2.93 -13.79
C ALA A 393 -0.68 1.43 -13.58
N HIS A 394 -1.85 1.09 -13.05
CA HIS A 394 -2.27 -0.28 -12.77
C HIS A 394 -2.94 -0.98 -13.95
N VAL A 395 -3.46 -0.23 -14.93
CA VAL A 395 -4.24 -0.83 -16.02
C VAL A 395 -3.42 -1.18 -17.25
N HIS A 396 -2.15 -0.76 -17.33
CA HIS A 396 -1.29 -0.95 -18.50
C HIS A 396 -1.28 -2.40 -19.04
N LEU A 397 -1.28 -2.50 -20.36
CA LEU A 397 -1.27 -3.78 -21.08
C LEU A 397 0.08 -4.52 -20.96
N PRO A 398 0.12 -5.83 -21.27
CA PRO A 398 1.35 -6.61 -21.23
C PRO A 398 2.38 -6.08 -22.23
N CYS A 399 3.55 -5.68 -21.73
CA CYS A 399 4.68 -5.25 -22.54
C CYS A 399 5.91 -6.14 -22.28
N SER A 400 6.62 -6.53 -23.35
CA SER A 400 7.84 -7.33 -23.26
C SER A 400 9.08 -6.44 -23.11
N ASN A 401 10.23 -7.05 -22.78
CA ASN A 401 11.55 -6.45 -22.96
C ASN A 401 11.84 -5.15 -22.18
N GLN A 402 11.39 -5.01 -20.93
CA GLN A 402 11.86 -3.91 -20.08
C GLN A 402 13.36 -3.99 -19.86
N ARG A 403 14.04 -2.87 -20.05
CA ARG A 403 15.47 -2.73 -19.80
C ARG A 403 15.72 -1.88 -18.56
N ASN A 404 16.75 -2.25 -17.79
CA ASN A 404 17.26 -1.39 -16.73
C ASN A 404 18.03 -0.20 -17.33
N GLN A 405 18.52 0.71 -16.48
CA GLN A 405 19.31 1.88 -16.91
C GLN A 405 20.59 1.49 -17.68
N ASP A 406 21.11 0.28 -17.48
CA ASP A 406 22.28 -0.26 -18.19
C ASP A 406 21.91 -0.97 -19.50
N GLY A 407 20.65 -0.89 -19.94
CA GLY A 407 20.17 -1.51 -21.17
C GLY A 407 19.99 -3.04 -21.09
N ARG A 408 20.13 -3.67 -19.92
CA ARG A 408 19.92 -5.12 -19.74
C ARG A 408 18.43 -5.43 -19.58
N VAL A 409 17.96 -6.47 -20.29
CA VAL A 409 16.60 -6.99 -20.10
C VAL A 409 16.44 -7.49 -18.68
N VAL A 410 15.40 -7.03 -17.99
CA VAL A 410 15.07 -7.43 -16.62
C VAL A 410 13.72 -8.13 -16.57
N SER A 411 13.56 -9.05 -15.62
CA SER A 411 12.27 -9.66 -15.30
C SER A 411 11.24 -8.56 -15.06
N VAL A 412 10.17 -8.56 -15.85
CA VAL A 412 9.08 -7.60 -15.72
C VAL A 412 8.17 -8.03 -14.58
N SER A 413 7.99 -7.18 -13.58
CA SER A 413 6.83 -7.27 -12.71
C SER A 413 5.68 -6.57 -13.42
N HIS A 414 4.73 -7.34 -13.92
CA HIS A 414 3.59 -6.79 -14.64
C HIS A 414 2.59 -6.12 -13.69
N ARG A 415 1.77 -5.22 -14.27
CA ARG A 415 0.69 -4.50 -13.60
C ARG A 415 -0.61 -5.30 -13.65
N MET A 416 -1.60 -4.93 -12.85
CA MET A 416 -2.89 -5.63 -12.79
C MET A 416 -3.53 -5.80 -14.18
N GLY A 417 -3.55 -4.75 -15.00
CA GLY A 417 -4.13 -4.81 -16.35
C GLY A 417 -3.44 -5.82 -17.26
N ALA A 418 -2.11 -5.89 -17.20
CA ALA A 418 -1.35 -6.89 -17.94
C ALA A 418 -1.62 -8.32 -17.45
N MET A 419 -1.75 -8.50 -16.13
CA MET A 419 -2.10 -9.80 -15.55
C MET A 419 -3.49 -10.27 -16.00
N LEU A 420 -4.51 -9.41 -15.88
CA LEU A 420 -5.88 -9.73 -16.26
C LEU A 420 -6.01 -9.96 -17.77
N PHE A 421 -5.43 -9.09 -18.60
CA PHE A 421 -5.44 -9.23 -20.05
C PHE A 421 -4.70 -10.50 -20.50
N GLY A 422 -3.58 -10.84 -19.82
CA GLY A 422 -2.82 -12.04 -20.14
C GLY A 422 -3.60 -13.33 -19.91
N ARG A 423 -4.38 -13.40 -18.84
CA ARG A 423 -5.21 -14.57 -18.52
C ARG A 423 -6.55 -14.60 -19.27
N TYR A 424 -7.13 -13.44 -19.53
CA TYR A 424 -8.50 -13.30 -20.05
C TYR A 424 -8.60 -12.29 -21.22
N PRO A 425 -7.85 -12.49 -22.32
CA PRO A 425 -7.67 -11.47 -23.36
C PRO A 425 -8.98 -10.98 -23.99
N ASP A 426 -9.92 -11.89 -24.27
CA ASP A 426 -11.20 -11.53 -24.92
C ASP A 426 -12.28 -11.03 -23.94
N GLN A 427 -12.00 -11.08 -22.64
CA GLN A 427 -12.96 -10.73 -21.58
C GLN A 427 -12.61 -9.44 -20.86
N VAL A 428 -11.44 -8.86 -21.15
CA VAL A 428 -10.90 -7.68 -20.46
C VAL A 428 -10.71 -6.56 -21.48
N ALA A 429 -11.39 -5.44 -21.26
CA ALA A 429 -11.12 -4.20 -21.97
C ALA A 429 -10.45 -3.16 -21.06
N GLN A 430 -9.68 -2.27 -21.66
CA GLN A 430 -8.96 -1.21 -20.96
C GLN A 430 -9.23 0.14 -21.64
N ILE A 431 -9.60 1.13 -20.83
CA ILE A 431 -9.77 2.52 -21.20
C ILE A 431 -8.86 3.34 -20.29
N VAL A 432 -7.91 4.07 -20.87
CA VAL A 432 -7.04 5.00 -20.14
C VAL A 432 -7.56 6.41 -20.33
N LEU A 433 -7.84 7.07 -19.21
CA LEU A 433 -8.23 8.48 -19.20
C LEU A 433 -6.98 9.34 -19.45
N HIS A 434 -7.18 10.48 -20.10
CA HIS A 434 -6.13 11.43 -20.45
C HIS A 434 -5.22 11.77 -19.24
N GLN A 435 -3.91 11.77 -19.43
CA GLN A 435 -2.92 12.14 -18.42
C GLN A 435 -1.53 12.27 -19.03
N LYS A 436 -0.72 13.20 -18.53
CA LYS A 436 0.68 13.33 -18.98
C LYS A 436 1.63 12.44 -18.19
N PHE A 437 1.31 12.08 -16.94
CA PHE A 437 2.23 11.30 -16.10
C PHE A 437 2.73 9.99 -16.74
N SER A 438 1.85 9.21 -17.37
CA SER A 438 2.26 7.96 -18.05
C SER A 438 2.49 8.10 -19.55
N LEU A 439 1.95 9.15 -20.19
CA LEU A 439 1.91 9.27 -21.66
C LEU A 439 2.81 10.38 -22.21
N GLY A 440 3.25 11.30 -21.35
CA GLY A 440 4.15 12.39 -21.67
C GLY A 440 3.74 13.15 -22.93
N GLU A 441 4.63 13.26 -23.91
CA GLU A 441 4.38 14.10 -25.09
C GLU A 441 3.26 13.56 -26.00
N ILE A 442 2.88 12.28 -25.89
CA ILE A 442 1.72 11.74 -26.62
C ILE A 442 0.44 12.46 -26.18
N ALA A 443 0.32 12.79 -24.89
CA ALA A 443 -0.84 13.51 -24.37
C ALA A 443 -0.90 14.94 -24.92
N ASP A 444 0.23 15.61 -25.10
CA ASP A 444 0.29 16.94 -25.74
C ASP A 444 -0.18 16.88 -27.20
N VAL A 445 0.26 15.87 -27.96
CA VAL A 445 -0.19 15.67 -29.35
C VAL A 445 -1.70 15.46 -29.43
N ILE A 446 -2.29 14.73 -28.47
CA ILE A 446 -3.74 14.51 -28.43
C ILE A 446 -4.48 15.80 -28.03
N GLU A 447 -3.96 16.58 -27.08
CA GLU A 447 -4.51 17.90 -26.73
C GLU A 447 -4.51 18.84 -27.95
N GLU A 448 -3.40 18.91 -28.70
CA GLU A 448 -3.30 19.74 -29.91
C GLU A 448 -4.25 19.28 -31.04
N ALA A 449 -4.49 17.96 -31.13
CA ALA A 449 -5.38 17.37 -32.13
C ALA A 449 -6.85 17.36 -31.71
N ALA A 450 -7.18 17.80 -30.48
CA ALA A 450 -8.51 17.74 -29.92
C ALA A 450 -9.53 18.50 -30.81
N PRO A 451 -10.59 17.84 -31.32
CA PRO A 451 -11.56 18.50 -32.19
C PRO A 451 -12.43 19.48 -31.41
N SER A 452 -12.59 20.71 -31.91
CA SER A 452 -13.41 21.75 -31.29
C SER A 452 -14.90 21.41 -31.20
N GLN A 453 -15.38 20.43 -31.97
CA GLN A 453 -16.77 19.97 -31.98
C GLN A 453 -17.17 19.13 -30.76
N PHE A 454 -16.20 18.58 -30.01
CA PHE A 454 -16.47 17.76 -28.83
C PHE A 454 -16.44 18.61 -27.57
N SER A 455 -17.59 19.24 -27.24
CA SER A 455 -17.72 20.09 -26.05
C SER A 455 -17.62 19.32 -24.72
N THR A 456 -17.78 18.00 -24.73
CA THR A 456 -17.77 17.11 -23.56
C THR A 456 -16.62 16.10 -23.58
N GLY A 457 -15.66 16.26 -24.49
CA GLY A 457 -14.56 15.32 -24.72
C GLY A 457 -14.86 14.23 -25.75
N PHE A 458 -13.93 13.29 -25.91
CA PHE A 458 -13.99 12.23 -26.91
C PHE A 458 -13.27 10.96 -26.47
N ALA A 459 -13.64 9.81 -27.03
CA ALA A 459 -12.97 8.53 -26.82
C ALA A 459 -12.80 7.75 -28.12
N PHE A 460 -11.75 6.92 -28.21
CA PHE A 460 -11.45 6.14 -29.40
C PHE A 460 -10.55 4.92 -29.11
N PRO A 461 -10.61 3.85 -29.93
CA PRO A 461 -9.67 2.74 -29.85
C PRO A 461 -8.30 3.13 -30.42
N ILE A 462 -7.21 2.67 -29.79
CA ILE A 462 -5.85 3.04 -30.20
C ILE A 462 -5.35 2.22 -31.38
N ALA A 463 -5.57 0.89 -31.39
CA ALA A 463 -4.94 -0.03 -32.36
C ALA A 463 -5.17 0.35 -33.83
N ASP A 464 -6.39 0.83 -34.16
CA ASP A 464 -6.78 1.21 -35.52
C ASP A 464 -6.67 2.73 -35.79
N SER A 465 -6.04 3.47 -34.87
CA SER A 465 -5.89 4.92 -34.96
C SER A 465 -4.49 5.30 -35.47
N PRO A 466 -4.34 6.48 -36.09
CA PRO A 466 -3.02 6.98 -36.46
C PRO A 466 -2.14 7.30 -35.23
N PHE A 467 -2.69 7.27 -34.01
CA PHE A 467 -1.94 7.41 -32.76
C PHE A 467 -1.25 6.10 -32.33
N ALA A 468 -1.60 4.95 -32.92
CA ALA A 468 -1.14 3.63 -32.49
C ALA A 468 0.39 3.50 -32.39
N HIS A 469 1.10 4.15 -33.30
CA HIS A 469 2.56 4.07 -33.45
C HIS A 469 3.30 5.18 -32.71
N LEU A 470 2.59 6.11 -32.08
CA LEU A 470 3.22 7.19 -31.33
C LEU A 470 4.01 6.66 -30.14
N ARG A 471 5.03 7.42 -29.79
CA ARG A 471 5.93 7.16 -28.68
C ARG A 471 6.31 8.47 -28.03
N ASP A 472 6.45 8.42 -26.71
CA ASP A 472 7.06 9.46 -25.92
C ASP A 472 8.59 9.36 -25.99
N GLY A 473 9.24 10.50 -26.22
CA GLY A 473 10.68 10.65 -26.43
C GLY A 473 11.51 10.57 -25.16
N GLY A 474 10.89 10.25 -24.01
CA GLY A 474 11.57 9.93 -22.76
C GLY A 474 11.10 10.73 -21.54
N SER A 475 10.06 11.56 -21.65
CA SER A 475 9.47 12.23 -20.49
C SER A 475 8.69 11.27 -19.58
N SER A 476 8.14 10.20 -20.14
CA SER A 476 7.44 9.14 -19.41
C SER A 476 8.38 8.03 -18.93
N VAL A 477 8.21 7.63 -17.67
CA VAL A 477 8.95 6.54 -17.02
C VAL A 477 8.79 5.20 -17.77
N TYR A 478 7.68 5.00 -18.49
CA TYR A 478 7.39 3.76 -19.19
C TYR A 478 8.11 3.66 -20.53
N PHE A 479 8.05 4.71 -21.34
CA PHE A 479 8.69 4.73 -22.65
C PHE A 479 10.22 4.77 -22.52
N GLY A 480 10.78 5.46 -21.52
CA GLY A 480 12.22 5.48 -21.26
C GLY A 480 12.85 4.10 -20.95
N ARG A 481 12.07 3.10 -20.52
CA ARG A 481 12.57 1.76 -20.17
C ARG A 481 12.45 0.72 -21.29
N ILE A 482 11.67 1.02 -22.33
CA ILE A 482 11.39 0.10 -23.43
C ILE A 482 11.54 0.88 -24.74
N PRO A 483 12.71 0.80 -25.42
CA PRO A 483 13.04 1.63 -26.59
C PRO A 483 12.06 1.55 -27.77
N ASN A 484 11.38 0.41 -27.94
CA ASN A 484 10.46 0.19 -29.07
C ASN A 484 8.99 0.17 -28.65
N LEU A 485 8.66 0.65 -27.44
CA LEU A 485 7.28 0.71 -26.96
C LEU A 485 6.48 1.74 -27.76
N ARG A 486 5.37 1.30 -28.35
CA ARG A 486 4.38 2.14 -29.02
C ARG A 486 3.19 2.39 -28.09
N PHE A 487 2.40 3.40 -28.41
CA PHE A 487 1.21 3.73 -27.62
C PHE A 487 0.22 2.55 -27.56
N SER A 488 -0.01 1.87 -28.69
CA SER A 488 -0.87 0.68 -28.80
C SER A 488 -0.38 -0.54 -28.00
N ASP A 489 0.90 -0.59 -27.62
CA ASP A 489 1.43 -1.66 -26.77
C ASP A 489 1.04 -1.47 -25.30
N LEU A 490 0.76 -0.23 -24.89
CA LEU A 490 0.44 0.13 -23.51
C LEU A 490 -1.07 0.33 -23.28
N VAL A 491 -1.76 0.85 -24.29
CA VAL A 491 -3.15 1.33 -24.22
C VAL A 491 -3.98 0.78 -25.37
N SER A 492 -5.14 0.17 -25.07
CA SER A 492 -6.10 -0.29 -26.09
C SER A 492 -7.13 0.76 -26.48
N SER A 493 -7.59 1.56 -25.51
CA SER A 493 -8.57 2.61 -25.72
C SER A 493 -8.25 3.84 -24.88
N TYR A 494 -8.62 5.00 -25.41
CA TYR A 494 -8.30 6.29 -24.82
C TYR A 494 -9.55 7.15 -24.63
N LEU A 495 -9.57 7.90 -23.52
CA LEU A 495 -10.67 8.80 -23.19
C LEU A 495 -10.13 10.17 -22.78
N PHE A 496 -10.54 11.20 -23.52
CA PHE A 496 -10.24 12.59 -23.27
C PHE A 496 -11.50 13.32 -22.81
N LEU A 497 -11.39 14.16 -21.77
CA LEU A 497 -12.47 15.06 -21.36
C LEU A 497 -12.07 16.51 -21.59
N VAL A 498 -10.97 16.91 -20.95
CA VAL A 498 -10.39 18.25 -21.00
C VAL A 498 -8.86 18.14 -20.98
N PRO A 499 -8.13 19.17 -21.43
CA PRO A 499 -6.68 19.25 -21.29
C PRO A 499 -6.25 19.10 -19.83
N GLU A 500 -5.04 18.59 -19.59
CA GLU A 500 -4.58 18.29 -18.22
C GLU A 500 -4.56 19.52 -17.30
N HIS A 501 -4.22 20.69 -17.85
CA HIS A 501 -4.18 21.95 -17.11
C HIS A 501 -5.57 22.48 -16.72
N GLU A 502 -6.63 21.96 -17.31
CA GLU A 502 -8.04 22.26 -16.98
C GLU A 502 -8.63 21.22 -16.00
N LEU A 503 -7.92 20.14 -15.67
CA LEU A 503 -8.38 19.15 -14.70
C LEU A 503 -8.36 19.72 -13.28
N GLU A 504 -9.55 19.86 -12.71
CA GLU A 504 -9.73 20.36 -11.35
C GLU A 504 -9.51 19.23 -10.34
N THR A 505 -8.91 19.55 -9.20
CA THR A 505 -8.91 18.65 -8.05
C THR A 505 -10.32 18.57 -7.46
N CYS A 506 -10.72 17.38 -7.01
CA CYS A 506 -12.01 17.18 -6.35
C CYS A 506 -12.11 17.98 -5.05
N ASP A 507 -13.34 18.32 -4.70
CA ASP A 507 -13.66 18.80 -3.36
C ASP A 507 -13.26 17.76 -2.30
N TRP A 508 -12.95 18.24 -1.11
CA TRP A 508 -12.50 17.42 0.00
C TRP A 508 -13.64 17.14 0.98
N MET A 509 -13.61 15.96 1.61
CA MET A 509 -14.52 15.66 2.71
C MET A 509 -14.21 16.53 3.92
N GLU A 510 -15.23 17.25 4.40
CA GLU A 510 -15.14 18.02 5.64
C GLU A 510 -14.90 17.10 6.85
N ASP A 511 -14.09 17.59 7.79
CA ASP A 511 -13.72 16.90 9.04
C ASP A 511 -13.25 15.46 8.83
N PHE A 512 -12.51 15.21 7.75
CA PHE A 512 -12.00 13.89 7.43
C PHE A 512 -10.98 13.39 8.46
N VAL A 513 -9.96 14.19 8.76
CA VAL A 513 -8.91 13.82 9.72
C VAL A 513 -9.45 13.94 11.13
N THR A 514 -9.60 12.81 11.81
CA THR A 514 -10.02 12.78 13.21
C THR A 514 -8.86 13.02 14.17
N PRO A 515 -9.12 13.37 15.44
CA PRO A 515 -8.08 13.38 16.47
C PRO A 515 -7.30 12.07 16.52
N HIS A 516 -7.98 10.92 16.46
CA HIS A 516 -7.36 9.60 16.45
C HIS A 516 -6.40 9.39 15.26
N MET A 517 -6.81 9.75 14.05
CA MET A 517 -5.96 9.64 12.86
C MET A 517 -4.72 10.53 12.99
N PHE A 518 -4.92 11.79 13.37
CA PHE A 518 -3.83 12.74 13.57
C PHE A 518 -2.86 12.26 14.66
N GLY A 519 -3.36 11.87 15.83
CA GLY A 519 -2.54 11.36 16.92
C GLY A 519 -1.79 10.06 16.58
N ARG A 520 -2.26 9.27 15.61
CA ARG A 520 -1.54 8.08 15.13
C ARG A 520 -0.49 8.41 14.06
N ASN A 521 -0.81 9.36 13.17
CA ASN A 521 -0.09 9.59 11.91
C ASN A 521 0.37 11.04 11.70
N LYS A 522 0.50 11.85 12.76
CA LYS A 522 0.93 13.26 12.67
C LYS A 522 2.15 13.47 11.77
N PRO A 523 3.27 12.74 11.90
CA PRO A 523 4.42 12.94 11.02
C PRO A 523 4.12 12.67 9.55
N PHE A 524 3.18 11.78 9.25
CA PHE A 524 2.76 11.50 7.88
C PHE A 524 1.97 12.68 7.30
N TYR A 525 1.04 13.27 8.05
CA TYR A 525 0.34 14.48 7.60
C TYR A 525 1.29 15.67 7.46
N GLU A 526 2.22 15.86 8.42
CA GLU A 526 3.24 16.91 8.29
C GLU A 526 4.11 16.74 7.04
N MET A 527 4.44 15.49 6.69
CA MET A 527 5.20 15.17 5.48
C MET A 527 4.35 15.35 4.21
N LEU A 528 3.06 14.99 4.26
CA LEU A 528 2.12 15.11 3.13
C LEU A 528 1.86 16.57 2.72
N PHE A 529 1.78 17.47 3.70
CA PHE A 529 1.53 18.90 3.47
C PHE A 529 2.82 19.74 3.49
N GLY A 530 3.99 19.12 3.72
CA GLY A 530 5.27 19.82 3.74
C GLY A 530 5.45 20.83 4.89
N GLN A 531 4.63 20.77 5.94
CA GLN A 531 4.67 21.72 7.05
C GLN A 531 4.34 21.10 8.41
N LYS A 532 4.67 21.82 9.49
CA LYS A 532 4.36 21.39 10.86
C LYS A 532 2.91 21.70 11.21
N LEU A 533 2.24 20.73 11.82
CA LEU A 533 0.83 20.82 12.21
C LEU A 533 0.72 20.82 13.73
N GLN A 534 -0.06 21.74 14.30
CA GLN A 534 -0.33 21.78 15.73
C GLN A 534 -1.49 20.85 16.09
N SER A 535 -2.52 20.80 15.24
CA SER A 535 -3.75 20.07 15.50
C SER A 535 -4.27 19.32 14.27
N TYR A 536 -5.28 18.46 14.49
CA TYR A 536 -6.02 17.82 13.42
C TYR A 536 -6.90 18.81 12.63
N HIS A 537 -7.24 19.98 13.20
CA HIS A 537 -7.94 21.04 12.45
C HIS A 537 -7.04 21.60 11.35
N ASP A 538 -5.76 21.84 11.64
CA ASP A 538 -4.77 22.29 10.67
C ASP A 538 -4.68 21.30 9.49
N ALA A 539 -4.65 20.00 9.81
CA ALA A 539 -4.62 18.95 8.79
C ALA A 539 -5.88 18.97 7.89
N ASN A 540 -7.06 19.21 8.45
CA ASN A 540 -8.30 19.32 7.66
C ASN A 540 -8.34 20.62 6.84
N GLN A 541 -7.81 21.72 7.39
CA GLN A 541 -7.70 23.00 6.69
C GLN A 541 -6.79 22.89 5.47
N ASP A 542 -5.60 22.31 5.63
CA ASP A 542 -4.63 22.13 4.55
C ASP A 542 -5.14 21.16 3.48
N MET A 543 -5.81 20.09 3.91
CA MET A 543 -6.49 19.15 3.02
C MET A 543 -7.52 19.89 2.18
N SER A 544 -8.40 20.68 2.81
CA SER A 544 -9.44 21.46 2.10
C SER A 544 -8.85 22.54 1.17
N ALA A 545 -7.69 23.09 1.52
CA ALA A 545 -6.96 24.04 0.68
C ALA A 545 -6.21 23.37 -0.50
N GLY A 546 -6.21 22.04 -0.58
CA GLY A 546 -5.55 21.28 -1.65
C GLY A 546 -4.02 21.30 -1.58
N LEU A 547 -3.42 21.56 -0.41
CA LEU A 547 -1.98 21.77 -0.23
C LEU A 547 -1.13 20.47 -0.18
N MET A 548 -1.53 19.41 -0.88
CA MET A 548 -0.74 18.16 -0.89
C MET A 548 0.51 18.31 -1.75
N SER A 549 1.68 18.09 -1.16
CA SER A 549 2.98 18.33 -1.80
C SER A 549 3.67 17.05 -2.32
N MET A 550 2.96 15.92 -2.40
CA MET A 550 3.56 14.60 -2.59
C MET A 550 3.03 13.82 -3.78
#